data_AF-A0A1F5N357-F1
#
_entry.id   AF-A0A1F5N357-F1
#
_cell.length_a   1.000
_cell.length_b   1.000
_cell.length_c   1.000
_cell.angle_alpha   90.00
_cell.angle_beta   90.00
_cell.angle_gamma   90.00
#
_symmetry.space_group_name_H-M   'P 1'
#
loop_
_entity.id
_entity.type
_entity.pdbx_description
1 polymer ?
#
loop_
_entity_poly.entity_id
_entity_poly.type
_entity_poly.pdbx_seq_one_letter_code
_entity_poly.pdbx_strand_id
1 'polypeptide(L)'
;MNKEAETKILQGQIAHLTRRMSDILQIVPDGASVAIEGTPIYLDRPWADEHSLGYNHLLSTGREFLLQRSCRVEHAVLLDDYSVETVNGVSEYLSRIGPPIDRVEWESSLIPRAEELMAEISHNGLVRHDGRHIPLTTPSGKYACALLDVVFQETKMVDYNIIIHPIEFSHEQEEMRIILQTAKGGLLPFTLLNVFFKNGTINKVYVTSPEGRTNRVGL
;
A
#
# COMPACT_ATOMS: atom_id res chain seq x y z
N MET A 1 -23.25 -19.89 -19.95
CA MET A 1 -21.88 -19.70 -20.45
C MET A 1 -21.09 -20.98 -20.19
N ASN A 2 -20.15 -21.34 -21.08
CA ASN A 2 -19.40 -22.60 -21.00
C ASN A 2 -18.23 -22.46 -19.99
N LYS A 3 -18.17 -23.32 -18.96
CA LYS A 3 -17.16 -23.28 -17.88
C LYS A 3 -15.72 -23.31 -18.41
N GLU A 4 -15.49 -23.97 -19.55
CA GLU A 4 -14.17 -24.00 -20.20
C GLU A 4 -13.75 -22.64 -20.77
N ALA A 5 -14.71 -21.85 -21.28
CA ALA A 5 -14.43 -20.52 -21.81
C ALA A 5 -14.12 -19.53 -20.69
N GLU A 6 -14.86 -19.59 -19.58
CA GLU A 6 -14.60 -18.80 -18.37
C GLU A 6 -13.22 -19.11 -17.78
N THR A 7 -12.84 -20.39 -17.73
CA THR A 7 -11.53 -20.83 -17.23
C THR A 7 -10.38 -20.29 -18.09
N LYS A 8 -10.50 -20.36 -19.43
CA LYS A 8 -9.48 -19.84 -20.34
C LYS A 8 -9.34 -18.31 -20.26
N ILE A 9 -10.45 -17.58 -20.12
CA ILE A 9 -10.44 -16.12 -19.95
C ILE A 9 -9.71 -15.75 -18.66
N LEU A 10 -10.04 -16.43 -17.56
CA LEU A 10 -9.40 -16.20 -16.26
C LEU A 10 -7.90 -16.49 -16.33
N GLN A 11 -7.49 -17.63 -16.91
CA GLN A 11 -6.07 -17.97 -17.07
C GLN A 11 -5.30 -16.94 -17.92
N GLY A 12 -5.91 -16.43 -18.99
CA GLY A 12 -5.32 -15.38 -19.82
C GLY A 12 -5.14 -14.05 -19.07
N GLN A 13 -6.13 -13.67 -18.25
CA GLN A 13 -6.07 -12.49 -17.40
C GLN A 13 -4.96 -12.60 -16.34
N ILE A 14 -4.86 -13.76 -15.69
CA ILE A 14 -3.83 -14.03 -14.68
C ILE A 14 -2.43 -13.94 -15.29
N ALA A 15 -2.19 -14.61 -16.42
CA ALA A 15 -0.89 -14.56 -17.10
C ALA A 15 -0.51 -13.13 -17.52
N HIS A 16 -1.49 -12.34 -17.97
CA HIS A 16 -1.28 -10.94 -18.31
C HIS A 16 -0.88 -10.10 -17.09
N LEU A 17 -1.60 -10.24 -15.98
CA LEU A 17 -1.30 -9.57 -14.71
C LEU A 17 0.07 -9.96 -14.18
N THR A 18 0.41 -11.25 -14.23
CA THR A 18 1.71 -11.74 -13.77
C THR A 18 2.85 -11.08 -14.54
N ARG A 19 2.78 -11.11 -15.88
CA ARG A 19 3.79 -10.44 -16.72
C ARG A 19 3.85 -8.94 -16.42
N ARG A 20 2.69 -8.30 -16.30
CA ARG A 20 2.61 -6.86 -16.03
C ARG A 20 3.25 -6.50 -14.69
N MET A 21 2.98 -7.27 -13.64
CA MET A 21 3.60 -7.08 -12.34
C MET A 21 5.12 -7.25 -12.42
N SER A 22 5.61 -8.28 -13.10
CA SER A 22 7.04 -8.50 -13.31
C SER A 22 7.70 -7.34 -14.06
N ASP A 23 7.06 -6.80 -15.10
CA ASP A 23 7.57 -5.64 -15.87
C ASP A 23 7.67 -4.39 -15.00
N ILE A 24 6.64 -4.14 -14.17
CA ILE A 24 6.63 -3.03 -13.21
C ILE A 24 7.77 -3.16 -12.21
N LEU A 25 8.00 -4.37 -11.69
CA LEU A 25 9.00 -4.64 -10.66
C LEU A 25 10.44 -4.67 -11.18
N GLN A 26 10.66 -4.54 -12.49
CA GLN A 26 12.01 -4.34 -13.05
C GLN A 26 12.71 -3.09 -12.51
N ILE A 27 11.94 -2.12 -12.00
CA ILE A 27 12.50 -0.92 -11.37
C ILE A 27 13.22 -1.21 -10.03
N VAL A 28 12.88 -2.32 -9.37
CA VAL A 28 13.50 -2.70 -8.11
C VAL A 28 14.82 -3.41 -8.42
N PRO A 29 15.97 -2.90 -7.93
CA PRO A 29 17.27 -3.54 -8.13
C PRO A 29 17.34 -4.91 -7.47
N ASP A 30 18.19 -5.78 -8.04
CA ASP A 30 18.50 -7.08 -7.43
C ASP A 30 19.09 -6.88 -6.03
N GLY A 31 18.71 -7.76 -5.08
CA GLY A 31 19.22 -7.70 -3.71
C GLY A 31 18.66 -6.58 -2.84
N ALA A 32 17.77 -5.72 -3.35
CA ALA A 32 17.17 -4.65 -2.58
C ALA A 32 16.37 -5.17 -1.38
N SER A 33 16.26 -4.37 -0.32
CA SER A 33 15.26 -4.60 0.73
C SER A 33 13.94 -3.96 0.36
N VAL A 34 12.86 -4.73 0.48
CA VAL A 34 11.53 -4.36 -0.02
C VAL A 34 10.47 -4.66 1.01
N ALA A 35 9.63 -3.68 1.31
CA ALA A 35 8.33 -3.94 1.95
C ALA A 35 7.26 -4.00 0.86
N ILE A 36 6.33 -4.94 0.99
CA ILE A 36 5.17 -5.07 0.10
C ILE A 36 3.90 -5.18 0.92
N GLU A 37 2.92 -4.37 0.55
CA GLU A 37 1.62 -4.23 1.21
C GLU A 37 0.50 -4.55 0.21
N GLY A 38 -0.50 -5.29 0.67
CA GLY A 38 -1.66 -5.66 -0.13
C GLY A 38 -2.81 -4.67 0.02
N THR A 39 -3.97 -5.03 -0.53
CA THR A 39 -5.22 -4.27 -0.40
C THR A 39 -5.53 -3.96 1.08
N PRO A 40 -5.95 -2.74 1.45
CA PRO A 40 -6.27 -2.43 2.85
C PRO A 40 -7.37 -3.34 3.37
N ILE A 41 -7.27 -3.70 4.66
CA ILE A 41 -8.24 -4.54 5.32
C ILE A 41 -9.04 -3.69 6.30
N TYR A 42 -10.28 -3.38 5.91
CA TYR A 42 -11.25 -2.70 6.77
C TYR A 42 -12.06 -3.75 7.54
N LEU A 43 -11.97 -3.75 8.86
CA LEU A 43 -12.60 -4.80 9.67
C LEU A 43 -14.13 -4.68 9.78
N ASP A 44 -14.72 -3.61 9.24
CA ASP A 44 -16.18 -3.43 9.09
C ASP A 44 -16.75 -4.08 7.83
N ARG A 45 -15.90 -4.51 6.89
CA ARG A 45 -16.31 -5.08 5.59
C ARG A 45 -15.97 -6.55 5.50
N PRO A 46 -16.69 -7.35 4.69
CA PRO A 46 -16.30 -8.71 4.39
C PRO A 46 -15.17 -8.77 3.35
N TRP A 47 -14.48 -9.91 3.29
CA TRP A 47 -13.52 -10.20 2.23
C TRP A 47 -14.17 -10.11 0.84
N ALA A 48 -13.59 -9.29 -0.02
CA ALA A 48 -14.06 -9.04 -1.40
C ALA A 48 -13.07 -9.55 -2.47
N ASP A 49 -13.52 -9.64 -3.72
CA ASP A 49 -12.71 -10.13 -4.84
C ASP A 49 -11.42 -9.32 -5.05
N GLU A 50 -11.44 -8.01 -4.77
CA GLU A 50 -10.22 -7.19 -4.80
C GLU A 50 -9.15 -7.62 -3.78
N HIS A 51 -9.53 -8.21 -2.65
CA HIS A 51 -8.57 -8.74 -1.68
C HIS A 51 -7.94 -10.02 -2.22
N SER A 52 -8.74 -10.90 -2.83
CA SER A 52 -8.24 -12.10 -3.53
C SER A 52 -7.25 -11.72 -4.63
N LEU A 53 -7.60 -10.73 -5.45
CA LEU A 53 -6.73 -10.28 -6.54
C LEU A 53 -5.46 -9.58 -6.02
N GLY A 54 -5.61 -8.68 -5.04
CA GLY A 54 -4.52 -7.91 -4.46
C GLY A 54 -3.50 -8.78 -3.73
N TYR A 55 -3.95 -9.58 -2.74
CA TYR A 55 -3.06 -10.43 -1.94
C TYR A 55 -2.62 -11.68 -2.70
N ASN A 56 -3.59 -12.46 -3.20
CA ASN A 56 -3.31 -13.83 -3.65
C ASN A 56 -2.83 -13.89 -5.10
N HIS A 57 -2.78 -12.76 -5.81
CA HIS A 57 -2.24 -12.68 -7.15
C HIS A 57 -1.17 -11.62 -7.30
N LEU A 58 -1.51 -10.33 -7.15
CA LEU A 58 -0.55 -9.26 -7.41
C LEU A 58 0.60 -9.27 -6.41
N LEU A 59 0.30 -9.34 -5.11
CA LEU A 59 1.30 -9.39 -4.05
C LEU A 59 2.09 -10.69 -4.09
N SER A 60 1.42 -11.85 -4.22
CA SER A 60 2.10 -13.15 -4.32
C SER A 60 3.07 -13.18 -5.51
N THR A 61 2.62 -12.76 -6.70
CA THR A 61 3.49 -12.67 -7.88
C THR A 61 4.66 -11.72 -7.64
N GLY A 62 4.38 -10.55 -7.06
CA GLY A 62 5.41 -9.56 -6.82
C GLY A 62 6.47 -10.05 -5.83
N ARG A 63 6.04 -10.69 -4.75
CA ARG A 63 6.93 -11.30 -3.76
C ARG A 63 7.79 -12.39 -4.38
N GLU A 64 7.20 -13.31 -5.15
CA GLU A 64 7.95 -14.38 -5.83
C GLU A 64 9.00 -13.83 -6.79
N PHE A 65 8.62 -12.84 -7.61
CA PHE A 65 9.54 -12.18 -8.53
C PHE A 65 10.72 -11.53 -7.80
N LEU A 66 10.46 -10.80 -6.71
CA LEU A 66 11.49 -10.14 -5.91
C LEU A 66 12.42 -11.15 -5.22
N LEU A 67 11.87 -12.25 -4.69
CA LEU A 67 12.68 -13.32 -4.08
C LEU A 67 13.59 -14.00 -5.09
N GLN A 68 13.12 -14.22 -6.33
CA GLN A 68 13.96 -14.76 -7.42
C GLN A 68 15.14 -13.84 -7.77
N ARG A 69 15.00 -12.53 -7.51
CA ARG A 69 16.04 -11.51 -7.69
C ARG A 69 16.89 -11.28 -6.44
N SER A 70 16.85 -12.24 -5.50
CA SER A 70 17.58 -12.20 -4.23
C SER A 70 17.25 -11.00 -3.34
N CYS A 71 16.09 -10.34 -3.56
CA CYS A 71 15.64 -9.26 -2.70
C CYS A 71 15.23 -9.80 -1.31
N ARG A 72 15.39 -8.98 -0.28
CA ARG A 72 14.84 -9.24 1.06
C ARG A 72 13.43 -8.65 1.10
N VAL A 73 12.40 -9.49 1.22
CA VAL A 73 11.00 -9.04 1.12
C VAL A 73 10.28 -9.19 2.45
N GLU A 74 9.75 -8.10 2.98
CA GLU A 74 8.83 -8.07 4.13
C GLU A 74 7.40 -7.85 3.63
N HIS A 75 6.49 -8.77 3.93
CA HIS A 75 5.06 -8.60 3.71
C HIS A 75 4.41 -8.03 4.97
N ALA A 76 3.97 -6.77 4.89
CA ALA A 76 3.30 -6.07 5.97
C ALA A 76 1.81 -5.90 5.68
N VAL A 77 0.98 -6.15 6.69
CA VAL A 77 -0.47 -6.02 6.64
C VAL A 77 -0.92 -5.02 7.70
N LEU A 78 -1.70 -4.02 7.29
CA LEU A 78 -2.39 -3.09 8.19
C LEU A 78 -3.86 -3.49 8.30
N LEU A 79 -4.34 -3.65 9.53
CA LEU A 79 -5.74 -3.91 9.86
C LEU A 79 -6.37 -2.61 10.38
N ASP A 80 -7.37 -2.09 9.68
CA ASP A 80 -8.11 -0.91 10.13
C ASP A 80 -9.19 -1.33 11.14
N ASP A 81 -8.86 -1.14 12.41
CA ASP A 81 -9.72 -1.30 13.59
C ASP A 81 -10.03 0.04 14.27
N TYR A 82 -9.46 1.15 13.79
CA TYR A 82 -9.56 2.47 14.41
C TYR A 82 -10.57 3.36 13.69
N SER A 83 -10.54 3.38 12.36
CA SER A 83 -11.41 4.24 11.57
C SER A 83 -12.85 3.71 11.58
N VAL A 84 -13.03 2.39 11.70
CA VAL A 84 -14.30 1.67 11.61
C VAL A 84 -14.66 0.82 12.84
N GLU A 85 -15.94 0.44 12.98
CA GLU A 85 -16.37 -0.53 14.00
C GLU A 85 -16.08 -1.95 13.52
N THR A 86 -15.31 -2.72 14.29
CA THR A 86 -14.92 -4.10 13.93
C THR A 86 -16.12 -5.03 14.00
N VAL A 87 -16.51 -5.63 12.87
CA VAL A 87 -17.60 -6.62 12.82
C VAL A 87 -17.15 -8.01 12.38
N ASN A 88 -15.94 -8.13 11.81
CA ASN A 88 -15.41 -9.39 11.28
C ASN A 88 -14.26 -9.94 12.14
N GLY A 89 -14.12 -11.27 12.13
CA GLY A 89 -13.01 -11.94 12.79
C GLY A 89 -11.72 -11.76 12.01
N VAL A 90 -10.69 -11.18 12.63
CA VAL A 90 -9.36 -11.00 12.01
C VAL A 90 -8.75 -12.31 11.50
N SER A 91 -9.01 -13.42 12.19
CA SER A 91 -8.55 -14.76 11.76
C SER A 91 -9.09 -15.16 10.39
N GLU A 92 -10.30 -14.71 10.01
CA GLU A 92 -10.86 -14.97 8.69
C GLU A 92 -10.06 -14.25 7.59
N TYR A 93 -9.66 -13.01 7.83
CA TYR A 93 -8.84 -12.24 6.90
C TYR A 93 -7.46 -12.86 6.73
N LEU A 94 -6.75 -13.06 7.83
CA LEU A 94 -5.36 -13.54 7.80
C LEU A 94 -5.26 -14.95 7.20
N SER A 95 -6.26 -15.81 7.41
CA SER A 95 -6.27 -17.17 6.83
C SER A 95 -6.53 -17.22 5.32
N ARG A 96 -7.07 -16.14 4.73
CA ARG A 96 -7.32 -16.03 3.28
C ARG A 96 -6.15 -15.43 2.51
N ILE A 97 -5.20 -14.83 3.21
CA ILE A 97 -3.97 -14.32 2.62
C ILE A 97 -3.05 -15.52 2.38
N GLY A 98 -2.91 -15.88 1.10
CA GLY A 98 -2.05 -16.97 0.65
C GLY A 98 -0.56 -16.75 0.90
N PRO A 99 0.04 -15.59 0.55
CA PRO A 99 1.46 -15.37 0.77
C PRO A 99 1.79 -15.24 2.27
N PRO A 100 2.96 -15.73 2.73
CA PRO A 100 3.37 -15.58 4.12
C PRO A 100 3.35 -14.11 4.57
N ILE A 101 2.83 -13.86 5.76
CA ILE A 101 2.79 -12.54 6.39
C ILE A 101 3.96 -12.43 7.36
N ASP A 102 4.79 -11.42 7.17
CA ASP A 102 5.95 -11.16 8.03
C ASP A 102 5.58 -10.23 9.20
N ARG A 103 4.62 -9.32 8.98
CA ARG A 103 4.12 -8.38 9.99
C ARG A 103 2.62 -8.11 9.85
N VAL A 104 1.93 -8.07 10.98
CA VAL A 104 0.55 -7.58 11.11
C VAL A 104 0.56 -6.40 12.08
N GLU A 105 0.02 -5.28 11.64
CA GLU A 105 -0.10 -4.05 12.41
C GLU A 105 -1.58 -3.67 12.52
N TRP A 106 -1.98 -3.16 13.68
CA TRP A 106 -3.35 -2.67 13.91
C TRP A 106 -3.32 -1.16 13.79
N GLU A 107 -4.27 -0.54 13.10
CA GLU A 107 -4.25 0.92 12.94
C GLU A 107 -4.33 1.63 14.31
N SER A 108 -5.05 1.05 15.28
CA SER A 108 -5.09 1.55 16.66
C SER A 108 -3.74 1.51 17.39
N SER A 109 -2.81 0.61 17.04
CA SER A 109 -1.47 0.57 17.66
C SER A 109 -0.61 1.75 17.23
N LEU A 110 -0.97 2.43 16.13
CA LEU A 110 -0.21 3.54 15.56
C LEU A 110 -0.52 4.88 16.24
N ILE A 111 -1.61 4.96 17.01
CA ILE A 111 -2.12 6.19 17.62
C ILE A 111 -1.06 6.93 18.46
N PRO A 112 -0.32 6.27 19.39
CA PRO A 112 0.66 6.98 20.21
C PRO A 112 1.75 7.65 19.37
N ARG A 113 2.20 6.99 18.30
CA ARG A 113 3.20 7.57 17.40
C ARG A 113 2.59 8.64 16.49
N ALA A 114 1.33 8.52 16.10
CA ALA A 114 0.62 9.58 15.37
C ALA A 114 0.49 10.86 16.20
N GLU A 115 0.25 10.75 17.50
CA GLU A 115 0.22 11.86 18.46
C GLU A 115 1.55 12.60 18.54
N GLU A 116 2.64 11.85 18.72
CA GLU A 116 4.00 12.40 18.74
C GLU A 116 4.33 13.10 17.42
N LEU A 117 4.08 12.41 16.30
CA LEU A 117 4.37 12.93 14.98
C LEU A 117 3.58 14.22 14.68
N MET A 118 2.31 14.28 15.09
CA MET A 118 1.49 15.48 14.97
C MET A 118 2.08 16.65 15.78
N ALA A 119 2.67 16.39 16.95
CA ALA A 119 3.35 17.43 17.74
C ALA A 119 4.70 17.87 17.13
N GLU A 120 5.39 16.98 16.43
CA GLU A 120 6.66 17.26 15.74
C GLU A 120 6.47 18.13 14.48
N ILE A 121 5.39 17.89 13.72
CA ILE A 121 5.16 18.58 12.44
C ILE A 121 4.27 19.82 12.59
N SER A 122 4.73 20.94 11.99
CA SER A 122 3.96 22.18 12.01
C SER A 122 2.69 22.04 11.16
N HIS A 123 1.53 22.09 11.81
CA HIS A 123 0.23 21.91 11.15
C HIS A 123 -0.04 22.97 10.06
N ASN A 124 0.57 24.15 10.18
CA ASN A 124 0.30 25.29 9.31
C ASN A 124 1.09 25.26 8.00
N GLY A 125 2.01 24.30 7.82
CA GLY A 125 2.92 24.24 6.66
C GLY A 125 2.63 23.14 5.64
N LEU A 126 1.73 22.20 5.96
CA LEU A 126 1.48 21.05 5.10
C LEU A 126 0.45 21.39 4.03
N VAL A 127 0.93 21.54 2.79
CA VAL A 127 0.13 21.97 1.64
C VAL A 127 0.40 21.03 0.47
N ARG A 128 -0.68 20.61 -0.18
CA ARG A 128 -0.65 19.81 -1.41
C ARG A 128 -0.16 20.63 -2.61
N HIS A 129 0.15 19.96 -3.71
CA HIS A 129 0.51 20.63 -4.96
C HIS A 129 -0.61 21.52 -5.53
N ASP A 130 -1.88 21.22 -5.22
CA ASP A 130 -3.03 22.04 -5.62
C ASP A 130 -3.28 23.24 -4.68
N GLY A 131 -2.44 23.44 -3.67
CA GLY A 131 -2.52 24.55 -2.72
C GLY A 131 -3.46 24.31 -1.53
N ARG A 132 -4.11 23.14 -1.43
CA ARG A 132 -4.97 22.82 -0.28
C ARG A 132 -4.15 22.37 0.92
N HIS A 133 -4.61 22.78 2.10
CA HIS A 133 -4.04 22.31 3.37
C HIS A 133 -4.31 20.81 3.57
N ILE A 134 -3.33 20.12 4.14
CA ILE A 134 -3.41 18.71 4.49
C ILE A 134 -3.92 18.60 5.94
N PRO A 135 -5.13 18.06 6.17
CA PRO A 135 -5.63 17.86 7.52
C PRO A 135 -4.92 16.66 8.18
N LEU A 136 -4.42 16.86 9.40
CA LEU A 136 -3.86 15.77 10.23
C LEU A 136 -4.93 15.06 11.08
N THR A 137 -6.10 15.67 11.20
CA THR A 137 -7.27 15.13 11.90
C THR A 137 -8.53 15.30 11.06
N THR A 138 -9.48 14.42 11.28
CA THR A 138 -10.83 14.47 10.70
C THR A 138 -11.72 15.45 11.46
N PRO A 139 -12.87 15.87 10.90
CA PRO A 139 -13.83 16.73 11.61
C PRO A 139 -14.38 16.14 12.92
N SER A 140 -14.35 14.81 13.09
CA SER A 140 -14.77 14.14 14.32
C SER A 140 -13.68 14.11 15.40
N GLY A 141 -12.48 14.60 15.10
CA GLY A 141 -11.32 14.61 16.00
C GLY A 141 -10.46 13.34 15.94
N LYS A 142 -10.82 12.34 15.12
CA LYS A 142 -9.92 11.19 14.86
C LYS A 142 -8.72 11.61 14.01
N TYR A 143 -7.59 10.90 14.13
CA TYR A 143 -6.45 11.10 13.23
C TYR A 143 -6.81 10.79 11.78
N ALA A 144 -6.27 11.57 10.84
CA ALA A 144 -6.51 11.36 9.42
C ALA A 144 -5.78 10.10 8.94
N CYS A 145 -6.38 9.36 7.99
CA CYS A 145 -5.79 8.12 7.44
C CYS A 145 -4.37 8.36 6.90
N ALA A 146 -4.12 9.48 6.22
CA ALA A 146 -2.79 9.81 5.71
C ALA A 146 -1.73 9.90 6.82
N LEU A 147 -2.09 10.38 8.03
CA LEU A 147 -1.16 10.43 9.16
C LEU A 147 -0.86 9.03 9.71
N LEU A 148 -1.89 8.19 9.85
CA LEU A 148 -1.74 6.80 10.31
C LEU A 148 -0.94 5.96 9.30
N ASP A 149 -1.20 6.14 8.01
CA ASP A 149 -0.39 5.58 6.93
C ASP A 149 1.07 5.98 7.05
N VAL A 150 1.38 7.26 7.33
CA VAL A 150 2.77 7.69 7.56
C VAL A 150 3.39 6.93 8.71
N VAL A 151 2.73 6.81 9.86
CA VAL A 151 3.26 6.06 10.99
C VAL A 151 3.50 4.60 10.60
N PHE A 152 2.56 3.97 9.90
CA PHE A 152 2.74 2.61 9.39
C PHE A 152 3.93 2.51 8.43
N GLN A 153 4.13 3.52 7.59
CA GLN A 153 5.26 3.63 6.68
C GLN A 153 6.60 3.79 7.41
N GLU A 154 6.65 4.51 8.53
CA GLU A 154 7.86 4.65 9.36
C GLU A 154 8.33 3.34 9.99
N THR A 155 7.44 2.36 10.16
CA THR A 155 7.80 1.05 10.74
C THR A 155 8.67 0.18 9.84
N LYS A 156 8.81 0.57 8.56
CA LYS A 156 9.43 -0.23 7.50
C LYS A 156 10.84 0.28 7.23
N MET A 157 11.83 -0.59 7.43
CA MET A 157 13.25 -0.29 7.24
C MET A 157 13.76 -0.93 5.95
N VAL A 158 13.34 -0.36 4.82
CA VAL A 158 13.52 -0.93 3.47
C VAL A 158 14.00 0.13 2.48
N ASP A 159 14.55 -0.31 1.33
CA ASP A 159 14.94 0.58 0.23
C ASP A 159 13.75 0.95 -0.67
N TYR A 160 12.82 0.00 -0.82
CA TYR A 160 11.60 0.14 -1.62
C TYR A 160 10.38 -0.26 -0.80
N ASN A 161 9.32 0.53 -0.90
CA ASN A 161 8.02 0.16 -0.37
C ASN A 161 6.95 0.12 -1.47
N ILE A 162 6.28 -1.02 -1.57
CA ILE A 162 5.32 -1.32 -2.64
C ILE A 162 3.92 -1.42 -2.03
N ILE A 163 3.02 -0.56 -2.48
CA ILE A 163 1.63 -0.52 -2.00
C ILE A 163 0.71 -0.93 -3.15
N ILE A 164 0.03 -2.07 -3.00
CA ILE A 164 -0.94 -2.58 -3.97
C ILE A 164 -2.35 -2.22 -3.53
N HIS A 165 -3.09 -1.46 -4.36
CA HIS A 165 -4.33 -0.83 -3.91
C HIS A 165 -5.44 -0.85 -5.00
N PRO A 166 -6.71 -1.19 -4.68
CA PRO A 166 -7.81 -1.28 -5.67
C PRO A 166 -8.42 0.07 -6.09
N ILE A 167 -8.15 1.13 -5.35
CA ILE A 167 -8.64 2.49 -5.59
C ILE A 167 -7.46 3.43 -5.78
N GLU A 168 -7.53 4.31 -6.77
CA GLU A 168 -6.53 5.35 -6.95
C GLU A 168 -6.76 6.49 -5.95
N PHE A 169 -6.17 6.35 -4.76
CA PHE A 169 -6.14 7.39 -3.74
C PHE A 169 -5.00 8.39 -3.99
N SER A 170 -5.05 9.04 -5.17
CA SER A 170 -3.97 9.93 -5.60
C SER A 170 -3.73 11.09 -4.62
N HIS A 171 -4.78 11.58 -3.95
CA HIS A 171 -4.70 12.66 -2.98
C HIS A 171 -4.17 12.18 -1.64
N GLU A 172 -4.74 11.12 -1.07
CA GLU A 172 -4.34 10.59 0.24
C GLU A 172 -2.89 10.07 0.18
N GLN A 173 -2.48 9.46 -0.93
CA GLN A 173 -1.09 9.06 -1.15
C GLN A 173 -0.15 10.26 -1.33
N GLU A 174 -0.60 11.35 -1.95
CA GLU A 174 0.16 12.61 -1.99
C GLU A 174 0.32 13.18 -0.58
N GLU A 175 -0.76 13.24 0.19
CA GLU A 175 -0.78 13.73 1.57
C GLU A 175 0.16 12.91 2.46
N MET A 176 0.07 11.58 2.42
CA MET A 176 0.98 10.67 3.12
C MET A 176 2.44 10.95 2.77
N ARG A 177 2.78 11.13 1.48
CA ARG A 177 4.17 11.42 1.07
C ARG A 177 4.66 12.76 1.60
N ILE A 178 3.85 13.80 1.54
CA ILE A 178 4.22 15.13 2.03
C ILE A 178 4.43 15.10 3.55
N ILE A 179 3.53 14.44 4.29
CA ILE A 179 3.64 14.27 5.74
C ILE A 179 4.92 13.48 6.07
N LEU A 180 5.15 12.33 5.44
CA LEU A 180 6.32 11.48 5.69
C LEU A 180 7.63 12.19 5.37
N GLN A 181 7.69 12.88 4.23
CA GLN A 181 8.88 13.66 3.85
C GLN A 181 9.17 14.78 4.84
N THR A 182 8.12 15.46 5.34
CA THR A 182 8.27 16.49 6.37
C THR A 182 8.76 15.90 7.69
N ALA A 183 8.17 14.78 8.12
CA ALA A 183 8.57 14.04 9.33
C ALA A 183 10.04 13.61 9.30
N LYS A 184 10.55 13.22 8.13
CA LYS A 184 11.93 12.76 7.93
C LYS A 184 12.92 13.87 7.55
N GLY A 185 12.53 15.14 7.65
CA GLY A 185 13.44 16.27 7.44
C GLY A 185 13.75 16.58 5.98
N GLY A 186 12.87 16.20 5.05
CA GLY A 186 12.91 16.64 3.65
C GLY A 186 13.12 15.55 2.60
N LEU A 187 13.39 14.31 3.00
CA LEU A 187 13.48 13.16 2.09
C LEU A 187 12.57 12.03 2.56
N LEU A 188 11.99 11.29 1.62
CA LEU A 188 11.34 10.02 1.94
C LEU A 188 12.39 8.98 2.32
N PRO A 189 12.09 8.08 3.28
CA PRO A 189 13.04 7.07 3.75
C PRO A 189 13.30 5.95 2.72
N PHE A 190 12.47 5.85 1.69
CA PHE A 190 12.54 4.81 0.65
C PHE A 190 11.93 5.29 -0.67
N THR A 191 12.13 4.50 -1.73
CA THR A 191 11.39 4.65 -2.98
C THR A 191 10.00 4.03 -2.84
N LEU A 192 8.94 4.79 -3.12
CA LEU A 192 7.55 4.31 -3.10
C LEU A 192 7.12 3.82 -4.47
N LEU A 193 6.50 2.64 -4.55
CA LEU A 193 5.86 2.11 -5.73
C LEU A 193 4.37 1.85 -5.42
N ASN A 194 3.49 2.71 -5.90
CA ASN A 194 2.04 2.50 -5.80
C ASN A 194 1.54 1.76 -7.04
N VAL A 195 0.95 0.58 -6.84
CA VAL A 195 0.35 -0.25 -7.89
C VAL A 195 -1.16 -0.25 -7.73
N PHE A 196 -1.85 0.47 -8.61
CA PHE A 196 -3.31 0.57 -8.59
C PHE A 196 -3.94 -0.38 -9.59
N PHE A 197 -4.92 -1.16 -9.12
CA PHE A 197 -5.66 -2.10 -9.95
C PHE A 197 -7.16 -1.89 -9.84
N LYS A 198 -7.91 -2.23 -10.88
CA LYS A 198 -9.38 -2.12 -10.93
C LYS A 198 -9.89 -3.03 -12.05
N ASN A 199 -11.05 -3.67 -11.84
CA ASN A 199 -11.67 -4.55 -12.82
C ASN A 199 -10.73 -5.63 -13.37
N GLY A 200 -9.93 -6.26 -12.49
CA GLY A 200 -9.03 -7.35 -12.90
C GLY A 200 -7.78 -6.91 -13.67
N THR A 201 -7.44 -5.61 -13.68
CA THR A 201 -6.28 -5.08 -14.43
C THR A 201 -5.49 -4.09 -13.59
N ILE A 202 -4.17 -3.99 -13.80
CA ILE A 202 -3.35 -2.90 -13.27
C ILE A 202 -3.59 -1.68 -14.16
N ASN A 203 -4.10 -0.59 -13.57
CA ASN A 203 -4.53 0.60 -14.33
C ASN A 203 -3.55 1.75 -14.23
N LYS A 204 -2.88 1.89 -13.08
CA LYS A 204 -1.91 2.95 -12.85
C LYS A 204 -0.81 2.46 -11.93
N VAL A 205 0.39 2.95 -12.20
CA VAL A 205 1.56 2.67 -11.38
C VAL A 205 2.33 3.96 -11.24
N TYR A 206 2.68 4.30 -10.02
CA TYR A 206 3.47 5.48 -9.69
C TYR A 206 4.70 5.09 -8.91
N VAL A 207 5.82 5.69 -9.28
CA VAL A 207 7.08 5.58 -8.55
C VAL A 207 7.39 6.95 -7.98
N THR A 208 7.63 7.04 -6.68
CA THR A 208 8.12 8.25 -6.03
C THR A 208 9.51 8.03 -5.49
N SER A 209 10.47 8.83 -5.96
CA SER A 209 11.86 8.76 -5.49
C SER A 209 12.00 9.35 -4.07
N PRO A 210 13.12 9.12 -3.37
CA PRO A 210 13.40 9.72 -2.06
C PRO A 210 13.26 11.24 -2.02
N GLU A 211 13.47 11.95 -3.13
CA GLU A 211 13.29 13.40 -3.19
C GLU A 211 11.82 13.84 -3.30
N GLY A 212 10.88 12.90 -3.31
CA GLY A 212 9.44 13.17 -3.45
C GLY A 212 8.97 13.33 -4.91
N ARG A 213 9.82 13.05 -5.91
CA ARG A 213 9.43 13.14 -7.32
C ARG A 213 8.64 11.91 -7.77
N THR A 214 7.35 12.11 -8.04
CA THR A 214 6.44 11.05 -8.51
C THR A 214 6.37 11.00 -10.03
N ASN A 215 6.65 9.84 -10.62
CA ASN A 215 6.53 9.56 -12.04
C ASN A 215 5.53 8.43 -12.27
N ARG A 216 4.73 8.53 -13.33
CA ARG A 216 3.89 7.42 -13.79
C ARG A 216 4.72 6.43 -14.58
N VAL A 217 4.65 5.15 -14.24
CA VAL A 217 5.28 4.07 -15.01
C VAL A 217 4.41 3.74 -16.22
N GLY A 218 5.03 3.62 -17.40
CA GLY A 218 4.33 3.36 -18.65
C GLY A 218 3.59 2.01 -18.65
N LEU A 219 2.26 2.10 -18.68
CA LEU A 219 1.22 1.16 -19.15
C LEU A 219 1.57 0.31 -20.38
#